data_AF-A0A1Y2ECV3-F1
#
_entry.id   AF-A0A1Y2ECV3-F1
#
_cell.length_a   1.000
_cell.length_b   1.000
_cell.length_c   1.000
_cell.angle_alpha   90.00
_cell.angle_beta   90.00
_cell.angle_gamma   90.00
#
_symmetry.space_group_name_H-M   'P 1'
#
loop_
_entity.id
_entity.type
_entity.pdbx_description
1 polymer ?
#
loop_
_entity_poly.entity_id
_entity_poly.type
_entity_poly.pdbx_seq_one_letter_code
_entity_poly.pdbx_strand_id
1 'polypeptide(L)'
;MKFTFGLLLVSSLLLKNVKSTIPECTDCDTFATGKDGSLWGWENDSFCKIPSSCSSSSKNSNESDSKTEKSKVTSATTTTKSSVKAKATSTGTATHEKDENGNVICNGCTVTGTGGNDSLWGWEDEASCIISKTKCEGKLEEVKTPSNSTSSATHEKDASGNLICNECNVTSTGGDGSYWGWEDEASCIIDNVKCKLSPPKTEMKALERGPDGILICSTCEYTRVDKDTTTWNTENGEDCRVIGSRCGINTTPHPWCSGCVVTGTGNDGALYGWENNSSCLINEITCGIVDSHGEYTQVSSAQVTKMNSLYYAMASLTALFVFRAL
;
A
#
# COMPACT_ATOMS: atom_id res chain seq x y z
N MET A 1 22.36 37.82 -22.91
CA MET A 1 21.30 36.85 -22.51
C MET A 1 19.91 37.51 -22.51
N LYS A 2 19.42 37.99 -23.66
CA LYS A 2 18.07 38.60 -23.77
C LYS A 2 17.16 37.95 -24.83
N PHE A 3 17.66 36.94 -25.55
CA PHE A 3 16.92 36.29 -26.65
C PHE A 3 16.31 34.93 -26.28
N THR A 4 16.67 34.34 -25.14
CA THR A 4 16.19 33.00 -24.75
C THR A 4 14.80 32.99 -24.10
N PHE A 5 14.33 34.11 -23.55
CA PHE A 5 12.98 34.20 -22.95
C PHE A 5 11.85 34.34 -23.98
N GLY A 6 12.15 34.79 -25.20
CA GLY A 6 11.15 34.96 -26.27
C GLY A 6 10.66 33.64 -26.87
N LEU A 7 11.52 32.62 -26.94
CA LEU A 7 11.19 31.34 -27.58
C LEU A 7 10.25 30.46 -26.74
N LEU A 8 10.32 30.59 -25.40
CA LEU A 8 9.46 29.83 -24.48
C LEU A 8 8.01 30.32 -24.47
N LEU A 9 7.77 31.61 -24.73
CA LEU A 9 6.42 32.18 -24.74
C LEU A 9 5.62 31.83 -26.01
N VAL A 10 6.30 31.66 -27.15
CA VAL A 10 5.63 31.28 -28.41
C VAL A 10 5.22 29.79 -28.41
N SER A 11 5.98 28.93 -27.73
CA SER A 11 5.69 27.49 -27.65
C SER A 11 4.40 27.20 -26.86
N SER A 12 4.09 28.00 -25.84
CA SER A 12 2.88 27.83 -25.02
C SER A 12 1.58 28.26 -25.72
N LEU A 13 1.66 29.06 -26.79
CA LEU A 13 0.49 29.52 -27.56
C LEU A 13 0.08 28.54 -28.67
N LEU A 14 0.97 27.65 -29.11
CA LEU A 14 0.68 26.66 -30.16
C LEU A 14 -0.07 25.40 -29.65
N LEU A 15 -0.12 25.17 -28.34
CA LEU A 15 -0.80 23.99 -27.77
C LEU A 15 -2.32 24.16 -27.57
N LYS A 16 -2.88 25.36 -27.78
CA LYS A 16 -4.31 25.62 -27.53
C LYS A 16 -5.27 25.21 -28.67
N ASN A 17 -4.76 24.62 -29.76
CA ASN A 17 -5.59 24.29 -30.93
C ASN A 17 -5.42 22.87 -31.46
N VAL A 18 -4.89 21.94 -30.67
CA VAL A 18 -4.97 20.52 -31.03
C VAL A 18 -6.40 20.04 -30.74
N LYS A 19 -7.31 20.24 -31.70
CA LYS A 19 -8.56 19.48 -31.74
C LYS A 19 -8.17 18.03 -31.96
N SER A 20 -8.08 17.25 -30.88
CA SER A 20 -7.90 15.81 -30.97
C SER A 20 -9.07 15.26 -31.77
N THR A 21 -8.81 14.83 -33.01
CA THR A 21 -9.80 14.13 -33.82
C THR A 21 -9.92 12.73 -33.24
N ILE A 22 -10.87 12.56 -32.34
CA ILE A 22 -11.21 11.25 -31.79
C ILE A 22 -11.88 10.45 -32.92
N PRO A 23 -11.40 9.24 -33.27
CA PRO A 23 -12.03 8.42 -34.30
C PRO A 23 -13.45 8.00 -33.85
N GLU A 24 -14.38 7.93 -34.80
CA GLU A 24 -15.73 7.41 -34.55
C GLU A 24 -15.77 5.89 -34.77
N CYS A 25 -16.50 5.16 -33.94
CA CYS A 25 -16.70 3.72 -34.13
C CYS A 25 -17.64 3.49 -35.31
N THR A 26 -17.39 2.43 -36.10
CA THR A 26 -18.31 1.92 -37.10
C THR A 26 -19.37 1.01 -36.49
N ASP A 27 -19.04 0.30 -35.40
CA ASP A 27 -19.99 -0.52 -34.63
C ASP A 27 -20.65 0.26 -33.48
N CYS A 28 -21.82 -0.21 -33.05
CA CYS A 28 -22.62 0.37 -31.98
C CYS A 28 -22.41 -0.31 -30.61
N ASP A 29 -21.46 -1.24 -30.50
CA ASP A 29 -21.14 -1.94 -29.27
C ASP A 29 -20.51 -1.00 -28.23
N THR A 30 -21.27 -0.76 -27.16
CA THR A 30 -20.88 0.18 -26.10
C THR A 30 -19.98 -0.51 -25.07
N PHE A 31 -18.77 0.00 -24.93
CA PHE A 31 -17.81 -0.44 -23.90
C PHE A 31 -17.89 0.43 -22.63
N ALA A 32 -18.02 1.74 -22.79
CA ALA A 32 -18.09 2.69 -21.68
C ALA A 32 -18.97 3.91 -21.99
N THR A 33 -19.50 4.53 -20.93
CA THR A 33 -20.28 5.78 -21.04
C THR A 33 -19.54 6.90 -20.31
N GLY A 34 -19.22 7.95 -21.04
CA GLY A 34 -18.58 9.15 -20.49
C GLY A 34 -19.50 9.92 -19.56
N LYS A 35 -18.91 10.74 -18.69
CA LYS A 35 -19.66 11.62 -17.77
C LYS A 35 -20.54 12.65 -18.49
N ASP A 36 -20.20 12.95 -19.75
CA ASP A 36 -20.96 13.80 -20.65
C ASP A 36 -22.10 13.07 -21.38
N GLY A 37 -22.30 11.77 -21.10
CA GLY A 37 -23.27 10.92 -21.78
C GLY A 37 -22.82 10.41 -23.15
N SER A 38 -21.59 10.73 -23.58
CA SER A 38 -21.02 10.15 -24.80
C SER A 38 -20.81 8.65 -24.63
N LEU A 39 -21.21 7.86 -25.62
CA LEU A 39 -20.94 6.43 -25.66
C LEU A 39 -19.58 6.17 -26.32
N TRP A 40 -18.84 5.21 -25.81
CA TRP A 40 -17.50 4.86 -26.27
C TRP A 40 -17.41 3.37 -26.53
N GLY A 41 -16.70 3.02 -27.60
CA GLY A 41 -16.48 1.64 -28.05
C GLY A 41 -15.00 1.36 -28.23
N TRP A 42 -14.69 0.07 -28.44
CA TRP A 42 -13.35 -0.39 -28.76
C TRP A 42 -13.37 -1.06 -30.12
N GLU A 43 -12.71 -0.46 -31.11
CA GLU A 43 -12.69 -0.98 -32.49
C GLU A 43 -11.28 -0.82 -33.09
N ASN A 44 -10.80 -1.85 -33.78
CA ASN A 44 -9.49 -1.87 -34.44
C ASN A 44 -8.34 -1.47 -33.50
N ASP A 45 -8.32 -2.02 -32.28
CA ASP A 45 -7.33 -1.74 -31.24
C ASP A 45 -7.24 -0.25 -30.81
N SER A 46 -8.33 0.50 -31.00
CA SER A 46 -8.41 1.92 -30.65
C SER A 46 -9.70 2.28 -29.93
N PHE A 47 -9.60 3.25 -29.02
CA PHE A 47 -10.76 3.82 -28.34
C PHE A 47 -11.45 4.81 -29.29
N CYS A 48 -12.73 4.59 -29.57
CA CYS A 48 -13.49 5.39 -30.50
C CYS A 48 -14.79 5.88 -29.88
N LYS A 49 -15.28 7.03 -30.36
CA LYS A 49 -16.56 7.61 -29.92
C LYS A 49 -17.69 6.99 -30.74
N ILE A 50 -18.70 6.44 -30.08
CA ILE A 50 -19.84 5.85 -30.78
C ILE A 50 -20.73 6.98 -31.32
N PRO A 51 -21.07 6.96 -32.63
CA PRO A 51 -21.86 8.02 -33.23
C PRO A 51 -23.29 8.03 -32.66
N SER A 52 -23.89 9.21 -32.58
CA SER A 52 -25.23 9.39 -32.00
C SER A 52 -26.33 8.63 -32.77
N SER A 53 -26.07 8.22 -34.01
CA SER A 53 -26.95 7.35 -34.80
C SER A 53 -27.17 5.97 -34.18
N CYS A 54 -26.24 5.49 -33.35
CA CYS A 54 -26.39 4.23 -32.61
C CYS A 54 -27.39 4.36 -31.44
N SER A 55 -27.63 5.58 -30.93
CA SER A 55 -28.46 5.83 -29.75
C SER A 55 -29.97 5.64 -30.01
N SER A 56 -30.42 5.66 -31.27
CA SER A 56 -31.84 5.61 -31.63
C SER A 56 -32.38 4.22 -31.98
N SER A 57 -31.54 3.18 -31.91
CA SER A 57 -31.92 1.82 -32.28
C SER A 57 -32.33 0.98 -31.08
N SER A 58 -33.36 1.40 -30.36
CA SER A 58 -34.08 0.53 -29.42
C SER A 58 -34.84 -0.54 -30.21
N LYS A 59 -34.16 -1.62 -30.60
CA LYS A 59 -34.78 -2.82 -31.16
C LYS A 59 -34.48 -4.01 -30.27
N ASN A 60 -35.54 -4.51 -29.65
CA ASN A 60 -35.69 -5.82 -29.03
C ASN A 60 -34.77 -6.87 -29.68
N SER A 61 -33.80 -7.36 -28.92
CA SER A 61 -33.04 -8.55 -29.28
C SER A 61 -33.17 -9.56 -28.15
N ASN A 62 -33.75 -10.69 -28.51
CA ASN A 62 -33.96 -11.84 -27.65
C ASN A 62 -32.62 -12.41 -27.18
N GLU A 63 -32.65 -12.74 -25.90
CA GLU A 63 -31.74 -13.56 -25.12
C GLU A 63 -31.40 -14.89 -25.84
N SER A 64 -30.10 -15.18 -25.96
CA SER A 64 -29.64 -16.54 -26.22
C SER A 64 -28.43 -16.86 -25.35
N ASP A 65 -28.67 -17.82 -24.45
CA ASP A 65 -27.72 -18.46 -23.53
C ASP A 65 -26.52 -19.08 -24.28
N SER A 66 -25.32 -18.86 -23.75
CA SER A 66 -24.11 -19.59 -24.15
C SER A 66 -23.27 -19.95 -22.92
N LYS A 67 -23.10 -21.26 -22.72
CA LYS A 67 -22.50 -21.93 -21.56
C LYS A 67 -20.98 -21.76 -21.45
N THR A 68 -20.55 -21.63 -20.20
CA THR A 68 -19.18 -21.62 -19.67
C THR A 68 -18.47 -22.98 -19.79
N GLU A 69 -17.19 -22.98 -20.15
CA GLU A 69 -16.24 -24.07 -19.86
C GLU A 69 -15.19 -23.62 -18.84
N LYS A 70 -14.96 -24.45 -17.82
CA LYS A 70 -13.96 -24.27 -16.75
C LYS A 70 -12.68 -25.00 -17.13
N SER A 71 -11.52 -24.32 -17.04
CA SER A 71 -10.21 -24.98 -16.98
C SER A 71 -9.52 -24.71 -15.65
N LYS A 72 -9.01 -25.80 -15.06
CA LYS A 72 -8.35 -25.88 -13.75
C LYS A 72 -6.85 -26.04 -13.99
N VAL A 73 -6.02 -25.14 -13.47
CA VAL A 73 -4.55 -25.28 -13.50
C VAL A 73 -4.01 -25.15 -12.08
N THR A 74 -3.17 -26.12 -11.72
CA THR A 74 -2.45 -26.24 -10.45
C THR A 74 -0.96 -26.27 -10.78
N SER A 75 -0.10 -25.60 -10.00
CA SER A 75 1.35 -25.79 -10.07
C SER A 75 2.04 -25.34 -8.78
N ALA A 76 3.15 -26.02 -8.49
CA ALA A 76 3.75 -26.27 -7.19
C ALA A 76 4.99 -25.39 -6.88
N THR A 77 5.28 -25.24 -5.58
CA THR A 77 6.41 -24.49 -5.01
C THR A 77 7.55 -25.44 -4.62
N THR A 78 8.80 -25.07 -4.93
CA THR A 78 10.01 -25.82 -4.54
C THR A 78 10.95 -24.90 -3.74
N THR A 79 11.48 -25.40 -2.61
CA THR A 79 12.33 -24.67 -1.66
C THR A 79 13.71 -25.32 -1.59
N THR A 80 14.80 -24.53 -1.50
CA THR A 80 16.18 -25.03 -1.37
C THR A 80 16.91 -24.35 -0.21
N LYS A 81 17.54 -25.15 0.68
CA LYS A 81 18.33 -24.76 1.87
C LYS A 81 19.84 -24.76 1.57
N SER A 82 20.63 -23.90 2.25
CA SER A 82 22.09 -24.02 2.51
C SER A 82 22.49 -23.03 3.63
N SER A 83 22.83 -23.44 4.86
CA SER A 83 24.11 -23.91 5.46
C SER A 83 25.13 -22.81 5.84
N VAL A 84 25.38 -22.70 7.16
CA VAL A 84 26.14 -21.68 7.91
C VAL A 84 27.63 -22.03 8.07
N LYS A 85 28.51 -21.02 8.21
CA LYS A 85 29.84 -21.15 8.84
C LYS A 85 30.19 -19.89 9.65
N ALA A 86 30.60 -20.09 10.91
CA ALA A 86 30.84 -19.05 11.93
C ALA A 86 32.30 -18.57 12.01
N LYS A 87 32.56 -17.32 12.44
CA LYS A 87 33.74 -16.93 13.29
C LYS A 87 33.74 -15.48 13.85
N ALA A 88 34.06 -15.40 15.15
CA ALA A 88 34.75 -14.38 15.99
C ALA A 88 34.26 -12.91 16.12
N THR A 89 34.01 -12.53 17.38
CA THR A 89 33.65 -11.22 17.95
C THR A 89 34.86 -10.29 18.11
N SER A 90 34.75 -9.05 17.60
CA SER A 90 35.64 -7.93 17.91
C SER A 90 34.81 -6.71 18.36
N THR A 91 35.16 -6.14 19.51
CA THR A 91 34.58 -4.92 20.08
C THR A 91 34.98 -3.70 19.24
N GLY A 92 34.12 -3.33 18.31
CA GLY A 92 34.12 -2.04 17.62
C GLY A 92 32.72 -1.46 17.68
N THR A 93 32.59 -0.13 17.65
CA THR A 93 31.33 0.60 17.60
C THR A 93 30.43 0.00 16.52
N ALA A 94 29.44 -0.77 16.95
CA ALA A 94 28.69 -1.65 16.06
C ALA A 94 27.74 -0.83 15.22
N THR A 95 27.92 -0.89 13.91
CA THR A 95 26.95 -0.32 12.96
C THR A 95 25.78 -1.30 12.92
N HIS A 96 24.61 -0.88 13.40
CA HIS A 96 23.42 -1.72 13.33
C HIS A 96 22.93 -1.84 11.88
N GLU A 97 22.59 -3.06 11.49
CA GLU A 97 21.85 -3.31 10.25
C GLU A 97 20.40 -2.86 10.43
N LYS A 98 19.73 -2.53 9.32
CA LYS A 98 18.29 -2.26 9.29
C LYS A 98 17.57 -3.34 8.47
N ASP A 99 16.35 -3.69 8.87
CA ASP A 99 15.49 -4.58 8.11
C ASP A 99 14.87 -3.87 6.88
N GLU A 100 14.05 -4.59 6.11
CA GLU A 100 13.35 -4.06 4.93
C GLU A 100 12.38 -2.92 5.26
N ASN A 101 11.95 -2.82 6.52
CA ASN A 101 11.06 -1.79 7.04
C ASN A 101 11.84 -0.61 7.66
N GLY A 102 13.17 -0.65 7.66
CA GLY A 102 14.03 0.38 8.23
C GLY A 102 14.22 0.30 9.75
N ASN A 103 13.74 -0.74 10.41
CA ASN A 103 13.94 -0.98 11.83
C ASN A 103 15.36 -1.44 12.10
N VAL A 104 15.95 -0.96 13.20
CA VAL A 104 17.29 -1.36 13.65
C VAL A 104 17.26 -2.81 14.10
N ILE A 105 18.21 -3.65 13.64
CA ILE A 105 18.33 -5.05 14.05
C ILE A 105 19.30 -5.15 15.23
N CYS A 106 18.90 -5.86 16.29
CA CYS A 106 19.76 -6.08 17.46
C CYS A 106 20.98 -6.93 17.07
N ASN A 107 22.14 -6.61 17.66
CA ASN A 107 23.36 -7.39 17.51
C ASN A 107 23.34 -8.62 18.43
N GLY A 108 22.75 -8.49 19.61
CA GLY A 108 22.45 -9.60 20.51
C GLY A 108 21.06 -10.19 20.31
N CYS A 109 20.80 -11.25 21.07
CA CYS A 109 19.61 -12.09 20.96
C CYS A 109 18.75 -12.07 22.23
N THR A 110 18.89 -11.01 23.04
CA THR A 110 18.18 -10.84 24.30
C THR A 110 16.82 -10.20 24.07
N VAL A 111 15.76 -10.97 24.22
CA VAL A 111 14.38 -10.50 24.06
C VAL A 111 13.97 -9.72 25.32
N THR A 112 13.62 -8.45 25.15
CA THR A 112 13.04 -7.59 26.21
C THR A 112 11.54 -7.35 26.00
N GLY A 113 11.00 -7.65 24.82
CA GLY A 113 9.57 -7.56 24.55
C GLY A 113 9.13 -8.27 23.28
N THR A 114 7.82 -8.40 23.11
CA THR A 114 7.18 -8.97 21.91
C THR A 114 6.22 -7.95 21.34
N GLY A 115 6.38 -7.60 20.06
CA GLY A 115 5.49 -6.69 19.35
C GLY A 115 4.18 -7.38 18.95
N GLY A 116 3.17 -6.60 18.56
CA GLY A 116 1.83 -7.09 18.19
C GLY A 116 1.78 -8.01 16.96
N ASN A 117 2.87 -8.11 16.19
CA ASN A 117 3.03 -9.00 15.03
C ASN A 117 3.94 -10.21 15.34
N ASP A 118 4.05 -10.63 16.59
CA ASP A 118 4.97 -11.70 17.06
C ASP A 118 6.45 -11.46 16.74
N SER A 119 6.82 -10.20 16.48
CA SER A 119 8.22 -9.78 16.37
C SER A 119 8.84 -9.72 17.75
N LEU A 120 10.07 -10.19 17.85
CA LEU A 120 10.85 -10.13 19.09
C LEU A 120 11.64 -8.82 19.09
N TRP A 121 11.58 -8.09 20.20
CA TRP A 121 12.24 -6.81 20.37
C TRP A 121 13.27 -6.90 21.50
N GLY A 122 14.37 -6.20 21.32
CA GLY A 122 15.45 -6.03 22.30
C GLY A 122 15.74 -4.55 22.53
N TRP A 123 16.53 -4.28 23.57
CA TRP A 123 17.09 -2.95 23.85
C TRP A 123 18.61 -3.05 23.89
N GLU A 124 19.28 -2.43 22.93
CA GLU A 124 20.74 -2.43 22.80
C GLU A 124 21.21 -1.04 22.39
N ASP A 125 22.36 -0.61 22.90
CA ASP A 125 22.98 0.68 22.53
C ASP A 125 22.03 1.88 22.65
N GLU A 126 21.22 1.91 23.73
CA GLU A 126 20.22 2.95 24.04
C GLU A 126 19.08 3.11 23.01
N ALA A 127 18.83 2.09 22.20
CA ALA A 127 17.74 2.08 21.23
C ALA A 127 16.95 0.76 21.24
N SER A 128 15.68 0.84 20.82
CA SER A 128 14.89 -0.35 20.52
C SER A 128 15.33 -0.96 19.18
N CYS A 129 15.42 -2.28 19.15
CA CYS A 129 15.83 -3.01 17.95
C CYS A 129 15.02 -4.32 17.80
N ILE A 130 14.88 -4.78 16.55
CA ILE A 130 14.22 -6.04 16.21
C ILE A 130 15.23 -7.17 16.29
N ILE A 131 14.84 -8.26 16.95
CA ILE A 131 15.65 -9.46 17.06
C ILE A 131 15.35 -10.35 15.85
N SER A 132 16.35 -10.50 14.99
CA SER A 132 16.25 -11.38 13.83
C SER A 132 16.23 -12.84 14.26
N LYS A 133 15.08 -13.52 14.06
CA LYS A 133 14.91 -14.96 14.35
C LYS A 133 15.96 -15.81 13.64
N THR A 134 16.40 -15.41 12.44
CA THR A 134 17.43 -16.14 11.67
C THR A 134 18.84 -15.93 12.21
N LYS A 135 19.18 -14.72 12.70
CA LYS A 135 20.47 -14.47 13.37
C LYS A 135 20.56 -15.14 14.74
N CYS A 136 19.42 -15.26 15.42
CA CYS A 136 19.32 -15.73 16.80
C CYS A 136 18.84 -17.18 16.95
N GLU A 137 18.71 -17.92 15.86
CA GLU A 137 18.26 -19.31 15.89
C GLU A 137 19.20 -20.17 16.75
N GLY A 138 18.69 -20.74 17.84
CA GLY A 138 19.47 -21.51 18.83
C GLY A 138 20.26 -20.68 19.85
N LYS A 139 20.15 -19.34 19.82
CA LYS A 139 20.79 -18.41 20.78
C LYS A 139 19.81 -17.43 21.43
N LEU A 140 18.50 -17.68 21.29
CA LEU A 140 17.50 -16.98 22.06
C LEU A 140 17.67 -17.43 23.52
N GLU A 141 18.52 -16.69 24.23
CA GLU A 141 18.45 -16.67 25.68
C GLU A 141 17.16 -15.93 26.01
N GLU A 142 16.11 -16.72 26.22
CA GLU A 142 14.98 -16.26 26.98
C GLU A 142 15.58 -15.89 28.34
N VAL A 143 15.82 -14.59 28.54
CA VAL A 143 16.16 -14.07 29.86
C VAL A 143 14.94 -14.37 30.69
N LYS A 144 14.95 -15.54 31.33
CA LYS A 144 14.16 -15.80 32.52
C LYS A 144 14.59 -14.70 33.45
N THR A 145 13.78 -13.65 33.48
CA THR A 145 13.98 -12.49 34.33
C THR A 145 14.40 -13.05 35.67
N PRO A 146 15.64 -12.82 36.14
CA PRO A 146 15.99 -13.25 37.48
C PRO A 146 14.93 -12.59 38.37
N SER A 147 14.10 -13.42 38.99
CA SER A 147 12.99 -13.04 39.89
C SER A 147 13.53 -12.44 41.20
N ASN A 148 14.59 -11.66 41.12
CA ASN A 148 15.45 -11.24 42.22
C ASN A 148 16.00 -9.82 42.04
N SER A 149 15.34 -8.94 41.27
CA SER A 149 15.36 -7.51 41.61
C SER A 149 14.24 -7.26 42.62
N THR A 150 14.61 -7.37 43.89
CA THR A 150 13.79 -6.96 45.03
C THR A 150 13.71 -5.43 45.14
N SER A 151 13.65 -4.72 44.01
CA SER A 151 12.99 -3.44 43.95
C SER A 151 11.51 -3.78 43.84
N SER A 152 10.85 -3.92 44.99
CA SER A 152 9.39 -3.92 45.08
C SER A 152 8.90 -2.61 44.51
N ALA A 153 8.82 -2.52 43.19
CA ALA A 153 8.23 -1.41 42.50
C ALA A 153 6.75 -1.44 42.92
N THR A 154 6.36 -0.47 43.75
CA THR A 154 5.02 -0.31 44.34
C THR A 154 4.01 0.14 43.29
N HIS A 155 4.14 -0.34 42.05
CA HIS A 155 3.18 -0.08 41.00
C HIS A 155 1.91 -0.84 41.31
N GLU A 156 0.81 -0.10 41.34
CA GLU A 156 -0.51 -0.70 41.29
C GLU A 156 -0.71 -1.35 39.93
N LYS A 157 -1.55 -2.38 39.87
CA LYS A 157 -1.97 -2.98 38.60
C LYS A 157 -3.37 -2.53 38.27
N ASP A 158 -3.63 -2.26 36.99
CA ASP A 158 -4.97 -1.99 36.50
C ASP A 158 -5.84 -3.28 36.49
N ALA A 159 -7.10 -3.16 36.07
CA ALA A 159 -8.02 -4.29 35.97
C ALA A 159 -7.57 -5.37 34.95
N SER A 160 -6.70 -5.00 34.02
CA SER A 160 -6.14 -5.87 32.98
C SER A 160 -4.82 -6.54 33.40
N GLY A 161 -4.28 -6.17 34.56
CA GLY A 161 -3.02 -6.69 35.11
C GLY A 161 -1.76 -5.93 34.68
N ASN A 162 -1.89 -4.81 33.96
CA ASN A 162 -0.79 -3.96 33.55
C ASN A 162 -0.32 -3.10 34.73
N LEU A 163 0.98 -2.84 34.84
CA LEU A 163 1.54 -1.94 35.86
C LEU A 163 1.12 -0.50 35.57
N ILE A 164 0.79 0.28 36.60
CA ILE A 164 0.47 1.71 36.49
C ILE A 164 1.71 2.54 36.87
N CYS A 165 2.12 3.45 35.99
CA CYS A 165 3.28 4.31 36.24
C CYS A 165 3.05 5.23 37.45
N ASN A 166 4.08 5.42 38.26
CA ASN A 166 4.08 6.33 39.38
C ASN A 166 4.22 7.78 38.90
N GLU A 167 5.09 8.02 37.92
CA GLU A 167 5.26 9.29 37.25
C GLU A 167 4.41 9.39 35.97
N CYS A 168 4.34 10.60 35.43
CA CYS A 168 3.52 10.94 34.27
C CYS A 168 4.36 11.15 33.01
N ASN A 169 5.48 10.42 32.89
CA ASN A 169 6.41 10.57 31.78
C ASN A 169 6.05 9.63 30.62
N VAL A 170 5.32 10.14 29.64
CA VAL A 170 4.87 9.38 28.47
C VAL A 170 6.05 9.12 27.54
N THR A 171 6.41 7.84 27.36
CA THR A 171 7.44 7.41 26.41
C THR A 171 6.84 6.90 25.10
N SER A 172 5.58 6.42 25.13
CA SER A 172 4.89 5.90 23.95
C SER A 172 3.37 5.96 24.10
N THR A 173 2.64 5.89 22.99
CA THR A 173 1.17 5.76 22.96
C THR A 173 0.82 4.43 22.31
N GLY A 174 -0.01 3.64 22.98
CA GLY A 174 -0.50 2.35 22.48
C GLY A 174 -1.52 2.55 21.35
N GLY A 175 -1.73 1.51 20.54
CA GLY A 175 -2.72 1.53 19.46
C GLY A 175 -4.17 1.65 19.95
N ASP A 176 -4.42 1.33 21.21
CA ASP A 176 -5.68 1.53 21.93
C ASP A 176 -5.88 2.98 22.42
N GLY A 177 -4.88 3.85 22.24
CA GLY A 177 -4.87 5.22 22.75
C GLY A 177 -4.43 5.33 24.22
N SER A 178 -3.96 4.25 24.85
CA SER A 178 -3.38 4.31 26.20
C SER A 178 -2.00 4.97 26.16
N TYR A 179 -1.65 5.75 27.19
CA TYR A 179 -0.28 6.26 27.35
C TYR A 179 0.57 5.25 28.12
N TRP A 180 1.79 5.04 27.64
CA TRP A 180 2.74 4.10 28.22
C TRP A 180 4.01 4.85 28.62
N GLY A 181 4.56 4.44 29.76
CA GLY A 181 5.83 4.88 30.31
C GLY A 181 6.78 3.71 30.55
N TRP A 182 8.01 4.04 30.93
CA TRP A 182 9.03 3.09 31.36
C TRP A 182 9.57 3.51 32.72
N GLU A 183 9.27 2.74 33.76
CA GLU A 183 9.66 3.00 35.15
C GLU A 183 10.11 1.71 35.81
N ASP A 184 11.12 1.79 36.69
CA ASP A 184 11.63 0.65 37.46
C ASP A 184 11.94 -0.61 36.61
N GLU A 185 12.54 -0.39 35.43
CA GLU A 185 12.90 -1.43 34.43
C GLU A 185 11.69 -2.19 33.85
N ALA A 186 10.50 -1.63 33.93
CA ALA A 186 9.28 -2.22 33.37
C ALA A 186 8.46 -1.20 32.57
N SER A 187 7.68 -1.71 31.62
CA SER A 187 6.66 -0.92 30.93
C SER A 187 5.41 -0.81 31.80
N CYS A 188 4.85 0.39 31.90
CA CYS A 188 3.67 0.69 32.69
C CYS A 188 2.70 1.60 31.92
N ILE A 189 1.41 1.51 32.25
CA ILE A 189 0.34 2.38 31.74
C ILE A 189 0.26 3.64 32.60
N ILE A 190 0.15 4.79 31.96
CA ILE A 190 0.04 6.08 32.63
C ILE A 190 -1.45 6.37 32.89
N ASP A 191 -1.80 6.65 34.13
CA ASP A 191 -3.17 7.02 34.51
C ASP A 191 -3.51 8.43 34.00
N ASN A 192 -4.38 8.50 33.00
CA ASN A 192 -4.84 9.74 32.37
C ASN A 192 -5.48 10.71 33.37
N VAL A 193 -6.21 10.21 34.36
CA VAL A 193 -6.90 11.03 35.37
C VAL A 193 -5.89 11.60 36.35
N LYS A 194 -5.00 10.76 36.89
CA LYS A 194 -3.93 11.17 37.81
C LYS A 194 -3.00 12.19 37.17
N CYS A 195 -2.63 11.95 35.92
CA CYS A 195 -1.67 12.77 35.17
C CYS A 195 -2.29 13.96 34.44
N LYS A 196 -3.63 14.12 34.51
CA LYS A 196 -4.37 15.17 33.79
C LYS A 196 -4.05 15.21 32.29
N LEU A 197 -3.73 14.05 31.73
CA LEU A 197 -3.54 13.91 30.30
C LEU A 197 -4.93 13.91 29.67
N SER A 198 -5.13 14.76 28.67
CA SER A 198 -6.27 14.57 27.80
C SER A 198 -6.04 13.24 27.07
N PRO A 199 -7.06 12.37 26.95
CA PRO A 199 -6.91 11.18 26.11
C PRO A 199 -6.34 11.65 24.78
N PRO A 200 -5.37 10.92 24.19
CA PRO A 200 -4.89 11.29 22.88
C PRO A 200 -6.15 11.41 22.04
N LYS A 201 -6.27 12.52 21.30
CA LYS A 201 -7.27 12.53 20.25
C LYS A 201 -6.85 11.37 19.36
N THR A 202 -7.50 10.23 19.54
CA THR A 202 -7.57 9.21 18.53
C THR A 202 -8.18 9.99 17.39
N GLU A 203 -7.33 10.53 16.53
CA GLU A 203 -7.75 10.97 15.22
C GLU A 203 -8.29 9.68 14.63
N MET A 204 -9.59 9.44 14.85
CA MET A 204 -10.31 8.43 14.13
C MET A 204 -10.08 8.85 12.70
N LYS A 205 -9.13 8.16 12.06
CA LYS A 205 -8.79 8.37 10.67
C LYS A 205 -10.12 8.42 9.96
N ALA A 206 -10.41 9.56 9.35
CA ALA A 206 -11.72 9.78 8.77
C ALA A 206 -12.00 8.59 7.86
N LEU A 207 -13.07 7.85 8.16
CA LEU A 207 -13.39 6.61 7.47
C LEU A 207 -13.41 6.89 5.97
N GLU A 208 -12.48 6.25 5.24
CA GLU A 208 -12.33 6.49 3.82
C GLU A 208 -13.56 5.90 3.12
N ARG A 209 -14.17 6.68 2.23
CA ARG A 209 -15.32 6.23 1.44
C ARG A 209 -15.00 6.36 -0.03
N GLY A 210 -15.45 5.37 -0.80
CA GLY A 210 -15.39 5.42 -2.25
C GLY A 210 -16.24 6.55 -2.82
N PRO A 211 -16.10 6.86 -4.13
CA PRO A 211 -16.94 7.85 -4.82
C PRO A 211 -18.45 7.54 -4.76
N ASP A 212 -18.80 6.28 -4.55
CA ASP A 212 -20.15 5.74 -4.35
C ASP A 212 -20.65 5.87 -2.90
N GLY A 213 -19.84 6.42 -1.99
CA GLY A 213 -20.16 6.59 -0.58
C GLY A 213 -20.02 5.32 0.25
N ILE A 214 -19.58 4.21 -0.33
CA ILE A 214 -19.36 2.95 0.38
C ILE A 214 -18.07 3.05 1.20
N LEU A 215 -18.10 2.53 2.43
CA LEU A 215 -16.94 2.48 3.31
C LEU A 215 -15.82 1.64 2.68
N ILE A 216 -14.58 2.13 2.71
CA ILE A 216 -13.39 1.35 2.37
C ILE A 216 -12.85 0.77 3.67
N CYS A 217 -12.66 -0.54 3.73
CA CYS A 217 -12.18 -1.21 4.95
C CYS A 217 -10.75 -0.74 5.26
N SER A 218 -10.46 -0.53 6.54
CA SER A 218 -9.11 -0.28 7.03
C SER A 218 -8.25 -1.55 7.09
N THR A 219 -8.89 -2.72 7.05
CA THR A 219 -8.21 -4.03 7.08
C THR A 219 -8.24 -4.72 5.72
N CYS A 220 -7.27 -5.61 5.51
CA CYS A 220 -7.17 -6.42 4.30
C CYS A 220 -7.87 -7.79 4.39
N GLU A 221 -8.63 -8.00 5.46
CA GLU A 221 -9.45 -9.20 5.61
C GLU A 221 -10.76 -9.01 4.84
N TYR A 222 -11.17 -10.00 4.06
CA TYR A 222 -12.47 -10.02 3.39
C TYR A 222 -13.24 -11.27 3.78
N THR A 223 -14.56 -11.14 3.90
CA THR A 223 -15.47 -12.23 4.28
C THR A 223 -16.25 -12.77 3.08
N ARG A 224 -16.40 -11.97 2.01
CA ARG A 224 -17.07 -12.37 0.78
C ARG A 224 -16.43 -11.73 -0.45
N VAL A 225 -16.64 -12.39 -1.59
CA VAL A 225 -16.27 -11.90 -2.92
C VAL A 225 -17.52 -11.97 -3.80
N ASP A 226 -17.91 -10.85 -4.37
CA ASP A 226 -19.08 -10.77 -5.25
C ASP A 226 -18.74 -11.23 -6.68
N LYS A 227 -19.78 -11.36 -7.53
CA LYS A 227 -19.62 -11.84 -8.91
C LYS A 227 -18.78 -10.93 -9.79
N ASP A 228 -18.75 -9.64 -9.46
CA ASP A 228 -17.94 -8.61 -10.12
C ASP A 228 -16.50 -8.57 -9.59
N THR A 229 -16.11 -9.56 -8.77
CA THR A 229 -14.80 -9.70 -8.11
C THR A 229 -14.53 -8.70 -6.97
N THR A 230 -15.50 -7.84 -6.64
CA THR A 230 -15.39 -6.93 -5.50
C THR A 230 -15.31 -7.70 -4.19
N THR A 231 -14.30 -7.40 -3.37
CA THR A 231 -14.11 -8.00 -2.05
C THR A 231 -14.72 -7.13 -0.96
N TRP A 232 -15.39 -7.74 0.00
CA TRP A 232 -16.11 -7.05 1.08
C TRP A 232 -15.77 -7.60 2.46
N ASN A 233 -15.86 -6.74 3.45
CA ASN A 233 -15.85 -7.07 4.88
C ASN A 233 -16.90 -6.23 5.63
N THR A 234 -16.98 -6.37 6.95
CA THR A 234 -17.82 -5.55 7.81
C THR A 234 -16.94 -4.84 8.83
N GLU A 235 -17.02 -3.52 8.86
CA GLU A 235 -16.26 -2.69 9.80
C GLU A 235 -17.19 -1.66 10.44
N ASN A 236 -17.12 -1.51 11.76
CA ASN A 236 -18.01 -0.64 12.53
C ASN A 236 -19.52 -0.90 12.32
N GLY A 237 -19.88 -2.15 11.99
CA GLY A 237 -21.27 -2.56 11.74
C GLY A 237 -21.81 -2.18 10.36
N GLU A 238 -20.99 -1.65 9.47
CA GLU A 238 -21.33 -1.35 8.06
C GLU A 238 -20.54 -2.27 7.13
N ASP A 239 -21.12 -2.63 5.98
CA ASP A 239 -20.38 -3.28 4.91
C ASP A 239 -19.33 -2.32 4.34
N CYS A 240 -18.09 -2.79 4.25
CA CYS A 240 -17.00 -2.05 3.67
C CYS A 240 -16.35 -2.84 2.53
N ARG A 241 -15.80 -2.09 1.57
CA ARG A 241 -15.08 -2.63 0.42
C ARG A 241 -13.60 -2.80 0.79
N VAL A 242 -13.09 -4.00 0.60
CA VAL A 242 -11.65 -4.28 0.71
C VAL A 242 -11.06 -4.07 -0.67
N ILE A 243 -10.04 -3.21 -0.80
CA ILE A 243 -9.45 -2.90 -2.11
C ILE A 243 -8.30 -3.88 -2.38
N GLY A 244 -8.48 -4.79 -3.33
CA GLY A 244 -7.52 -5.86 -3.61
C GLY A 244 -6.11 -5.35 -3.91
N SER A 245 -5.98 -4.27 -4.69
CA SER A 245 -4.69 -3.64 -5.02
C SER A 245 -3.92 -3.11 -3.81
N ARG A 246 -4.62 -2.62 -2.77
CA ARG A 246 -4.04 -2.16 -1.50
C ARG A 246 -3.63 -3.28 -0.57
N CYS A 247 -4.22 -4.45 -0.77
CA CYS A 247 -4.07 -5.61 0.11
C CYS A 247 -3.24 -6.74 -0.48
N GLY A 248 -2.71 -6.57 -1.69
CA GLY A 248 -2.01 -7.63 -2.41
C GLY A 248 -2.90 -8.83 -2.73
N ILE A 249 -4.21 -8.61 -2.82
CA ILE A 249 -5.21 -9.63 -3.15
C ILE A 249 -5.66 -9.42 -4.60
N ASN A 250 -5.60 -10.47 -5.41
CA ASN A 250 -6.10 -10.44 -6.78
C ASN A 250 -7.22 -11.46 -6.96
N THR A 251 -8.45 -10.97 -6.92
CA THR A 251 -9.67 -11.73 -7.23
C THR A 251 -10.09 -11.57 -8.68
N THR A 252 -9.44 -10.68 -9.43
CA THR A 252 -9.77 -10.36 -10.82
C THR A 252 -9.16 -11.39 -11.78
N PRO A 253 -9.66 -11.52 -13.02
CA PRO A 253 -9.00 -12.33 -14.05
C PRO A 253 -7.73 -11.69 -14.60
N HIS A 254 -7.46 -10.42 -14.27
CA HIS A 254 -6.29 -9.69 -14.75
C HIS A 254 -5.05 -10.04 -13.92
N PRO A 255 -3.89 -10.33 -14.52
CA PRO A 255 -2.66 -10.58 -13.77
C PRO A 255 -2.18 -9.31 -13.06
N TRP A 256 -1.23 -9.45 -12.12
CA TRP A 256 -0.52 -8.28 -11.58
C TRP A 256 0.37 -7.63 -12.64
N CYS A 257 0.41 -6.30 -12.66
CA CYS A 257 1.38 -5.54 -13.43
C CYS A 257 2.79 -5.75 -12.88
N SER A 258 3.78 -5.79 -13.76
CA SER A 258 5.20 -5.77 -13.39
C SER A 258 5.66 -4.35 -13.03
N GLY A 259 5.04 -3.33 -13.63
CA GLY A 259 5.26 -1.92 -13.34
C GLY A 259 4.12 -1.28 -12.52
N CYS A 260 4.34 -0.02 -12.17
CA CYS A 260 3.46 0.76 -11.29
C CYS A 260 2.77 1.93 -12.01
N VAL A 261 2.64 1.84 -13.33
CA VAL A 261 2.04 2.90 -14.15
C VAL A 261 0.54 2.72 -14.17
N VAL A 262 -0.17 3.58 -13.42
CA VAL A 262 -1.63 3.61 -13.38
C VAL A 262 -2.18 4.18 -14.69
N THR A 263 -2.94 3.37 -15.42
CA THR A 263 -3.65 3.77 -16.64
C THR A 263 -5.17 3.85 -16.43
N GLY A 264 -5.68 3.28 -15.34
CA GLY A 264 -7.09 3.34 -14.98
C GLY A 264 -7.35 3.03 -13.50
N THR A 265 -8.56 3.37 -13.04
CA THR A 265 -9.06 3.05 -11.70
C THR A 265 -10.40 2.35 -11.86
N GLY A 266 -10.55 1.18 -11.25
CA GLY A 266 -11.79 0.42 -11.25
C GLY A 266 -12.86 1.08 -10.38
N ASN A 267 -14.11 0.63 -10.55
CA ASN A 267 -15.23 1.10 -9.72
C ASN A 267 -15.05 0.72 -8.24
N ASP A 268 -14.33 -0.37 -7.98
CA ASP A 268 -13.92 -0.84 -6.66
C ASP A 268 -12.80 0.01 -6.04
N GLY A 269 -12.25 0.97 -6.78
CA GLY A 269 -11.11 1.79 -6.36
C GLY A 269 -9.76 1.13 -6.61
N ALA A 270 -9.72 -0.08 -7.20
CA ALA A 270 -8.47 -0.73 -7.51
C ALA A 270 -7.75 -0.04 -8.67
N LEU A 271 -6.41 -0.03 -8.63
CA LEU A 271 -5.60 0.59 -9.66
C LEU A 271 -5.24 -0.42 -10.75
N TYR A 272 -5.39 -0.02 -12.00
CA TYR A 272 -5.09 -0.84 -13.17
C TYR A 272 -4.00 -0.20 -14.03
N GLY A 273 -3.16 -1.04 -14.61
CA GLY A 273 -2.16 -0.69 -15.61
C GLY A 273 -2.43 -1.40 -16.93
N TRP A 274 -1.60 -1.11 -17.93
CA TRP A 274 -1.62 -1.78 -19.24
C TRP A 274 -0.22 -2.28 -19.59
N GLU A 275 -0.06 -3.60 -19.62
CA GLU A 275 1.22 -4.25 -19.92
C GLU A 275 0.99 -5.50 -20.78
N ASN A 276 1.96 -5.80 -21.65
CA ASN A 276 1.92 -6.98 -22.52
C ASN A 276 0.60 -7.11 -23.33
N ASN A 277 0.09 -5.97 -23.81
CA ASN A 277 -1.16 -5.88 -24.58
C ASN A 277 -2.42 -6.35 -23.82
N SER A 278 -2.43 -6.21 -22.49
CA SER A 278 -3.56 -6.57 -21.64
C SER A 278 -3.66 -5.66 -20.42
N SER A 279 -4.86 -5.52 -19.86
CA SER A 279 -5.06 -4.88 -18.56
C SER A 279 -4.48 -5.75 -17.45
N CYS A 280 -3.82 -5.13 -16.50
CA CYS A 280 -3.25 -5.76 -15.32
C CYS A 280 -3.62 -4.96 -14.05
N LEU A 281 -3.66 -5.64 -12.90
CA LEU A 281 -3.92 -5.02 -11.60
C LEU A 281 -2.61 -4.48 -11.02
N ILE A 282 -2.58 -3.29 -10.44
CA ILE A 282 -1.39 -2.72 -9.81
C ILE A 282 -1.36 -3.13 -8.35
N ASN A 283 -0.24 -3.71 -7.90
CA ASN A 283 -0.05 -4.02 -6.49
C ASN A 283 0.49 -2.77 -5.76
N GLU A 284 -0.37 -2.05 -5.06
CA GLU A 284 -0.04 -0.77 -4.44
C GLU A 284 1.02 -0.91 -3.33
N ILE A 285 1.07 -2.07 -2.64
CA ILE A 285 2.09 -2.38 -1.63
C ILE A 285 3.47 -2.50 -2.31
N THR A 286 3.56 -3.32 -3.37
CA THR A 286 4.81 -3.55 -4.11
C THR A 286 5.30 -2.27 -4.79
N CYS A 287 4.34 -1.42 -5.21
CA CYS A 287 4.62 -0.12 -5.79
C CYS A 287 4.95 0.98 -4.77
N GLY A 288 4.88 0.68 -3.47
CA GLY A 288 5.13 1.64 -2.40
C GLY A 288 4.14 2.80 -2.35
N ILE A 289 2.95 2.64 -2.95
CA ILE A 289 1.85 3.62 -2.91
C ILE A 289 1.17 3.54 -1.54
N VAL A 290 0.96 2.31 -1.06
CA VAL A 290 0.51 2.02 0.29
C VAL A 290 1.56 1.16 1.00
N ASP A 291 1.57 1.20 2.33
CA ASP A 291 2.39 0.31 3.15
C ASP A 291 1.72 -1.07 3.32
N SER A 292 2.36 -1.97 4.07
CA SER A 292 1.82 -3.31 4.35
C SER A 292 0.54 -3.31 5.19
N HIS A 293 0.17 -2.16 5.78
CA HIS A 293 -1.04 -1.98 6.57
C HIS A 293 -2.14 -1.27 5.76
N GLY A 294 -1.94 -1.04 4.46
CA GLY A 294 -2.89 -0.35 3.60
C GLY A 294 -2.92 1.17 3.81
N GLU A 295 -1.96 1.74 4.52
CA GLU A 295 -1.84 3.19 4.68
C GLU A 295 -1.09 3.81 3.50
N TYR A 296 -1.62 4.89 2.95
CA TYR A 296 -0.92 5.65 1.92
C TYR A 296 0.41 6.16 2.45
N THR A 297 1.50 5.73 1.82
CA THR A 297 2.79 6.32 2.12
C THR A 297 2.78 7.74 1.55
N GLN A 298 3.44 8.68 2.22
CA GLN A 298 3.70 9.97 1.59
C GLN A 298 4.72 9.75 0.48
N VAL A 299 4.25 9.34 -0.70
CA VAL A 299 5.07 9.25 -1.89
C VAL A 299 5.54 10.66 -2.16
N SER A 300 6.80 10.96 -1.80
CA SER A 300 7.35 12.27 -2.09
C SER A 300 7.21 12.49 -3.59
N SER A 301 6.56 13.58 -3.99
CA SER A 301 6.25 13.91 -5.39
C SER A 301 7.48 13.85 -6.32
N ALA A 302 8.69 13.84 -5.74
CA ALA A 302 9.97 13.62 -6.38
C ALA A 302 10.13 12.25 -7.07
N GLN A 303 9.49 11.17 -6.60
CA GLN A 303 9.60 9.86 -7.26
C GLN A 303 8.69 9.77 -8.50
N VAL A 304 7.46 10.28 -8.40
CA VAL A 304 6.51 10.31 -9.55
C VAL A 304 7.02 11.25 -10.66
N THR A 305 7.65 12.38 -10.32
CA THR A 305 8.23 13.28 -11.32
C THR A 305 9.45 12.70 -12.06
N LYS A 306 10.23 11.82 -11.42
CA LYS A 306 11.37 11.19 -12.08
C LYS A 306 10.96 10.28 -13.25
N MET A 307 9.86 9.53 -13.12
CA MET A 307 9.39 8.67 -14.21
C MET A 307 8.83 9.46 -15.39
N ASN A 308 8.02 10.51 -15.13
CA ASN A 308 7.50 11.36 -16.20
C ASN A 308 8.61 12.12 -16.94
N SER A 309 9.60 12.63 -16.21
CA SER A 309 10.78 13.30 -16.78
C SER A 309 11.54 12.41 -17.78
N LEU A 310 11.76 11.14 -17.44
CA LEU A 310 12.50 10.21 -18.28
C LEU A 310 11.73 9.87 -19.56
N TYR A 311 10.40 9.70 -19.46
CA TYR A 311 9.55 9.42 -20.63
C TYR A 311 9.55 10.57 -21.63
N TYR A 312 9.42 11.82 -21.15
CA TYR A 312 9.53 13.00 -22.01
C TYR A 312 10.91 13.16 -22.63
N ALA A 313 11.99 12.86 -21.89
CA ALA A 313 13.35 12.91 -22.42
C ALA A 313 13.53 11.90 -23.57
N MET A 314 13.02 10.67 -23.41
CA MET A 314 13.09 9.64 -24.45
C MET A 314 12.25 9.98 -25.68
N ALA A 315 11.02 10.47 -25.49
CA ALA A 315 10.16 10.90 -26.60
C ALA A 315 10.76 12.09 -27.39
N SER A 316 11.44 13.00 -26.69
CA SER A 316 12.16 14.12 -27.32
C SER A 316 13.35 13.65 -28.16
N LEU A 317 14.09 12.65 -27.65
CA LEU A 317 15.24 12.06 -28.33
C LEU A 317 14.82 11.31 -29.61
N THR A 318 13.75 10.52 -29.57
CA THR A 318 13.23 9.84 -30.77
C THR A 318 12.73 10.84 -31.81
N ALA A 319 12.04 11.90 -31.41
CA ALA A 319 11.65 12.96 -32.34
C ALA A 319 12.87 13.60 -33.03
N LEU A 320 13.93 13.91 -32.27
CA LEU A 320 15.18 14.46 -32.84
C LEU A 320 15.86 13.51 -33.84
N PHE A 321 15.85 12.19 -33.59
CA PHE A 321 16.41 11.22 -34.53
C PHE A 321 15.60 11.12 -35.83
N VAL A 322 14.26 11.17 -35.75
CA VAL A 322 13.39 11.14 -36.94
C VAL A 322 13.60 12.41 -37.78
N PHE A 323 13.69 13.59 -37.16
CA PHE A 323 13.95 14.85 -37.87
C PHE A 323 15.34 14.96 -38.51
N ARG A 324 16.32 14.17 -38.05
CA ARG A 324 17.67 14.14 -38.64
C ARG A 324 17.81 13.19 -39.81
N ALA A 325 16.89 12.23 -39.93
CA ALA A 325 16.91 11.20 -40.97
C ALA A 325 16.06 11.55 -42.20
N LEU A 326 15.19 12.56 -42.08
CA LEU A 326 14.42 13.19 -43.17
C LEU A 326 15.17 14.39 -43.74
#